data_AF-A0A4P5UTH1-F1
#
_entry.id   AF-A0A4P5UTH1-F1
#
_cell.length_a   1.000
_cell.length_b   1.000
_cell.length_c   1.000
_cell.angle_alpha   90.00
_cell.angle_beta   90.00
_cell.angle_gamma   90.00
#
_symmetry.space_group_name_H-M   'P 1'
#
loop_
_entity.id
_entity.type
_entity.pdbx_description
1 polymer ?
#
loop_
_entity_poly.entity_id
_entity_poly.type
_entity_poly.pdbx_seq_one_letter_code
_entity_poly.pdbx_strand_id
1 'polypeptide(L)'
;MIISGITVFSISGLSYGIARYNIEQAKPNKERTLTLANEAYDRNDYRAASSLYKRYIDIFDKTNVSVMIDYGYSLHNIGRSDEGIQILKSIISKESNNAFALFNIAVIYYQRKDVTNAKIWLTKCSQTSSSPEISQKAISILNELQSIKQ
;
A
#
# COMPACT_ATOMS: atom_id res chain seq x y z
N MET A 1 -21.80 -36.42 -1.96
CA MET A 1 -20.72 -35.97 -2.86
C MET A 1 -20.55 -34.48 -2.65
N ILE A 2 -19.38 -34.08 -2.13
CA ILE A 2 -19.07 -32.74 -1.62
C ILE A 2 -18.83 -31.81 -2.81
N ILE A 3 -19.56 -30.69 -2.92
CA ILE A 3 -19.16 -29.54 -3.73
C ILE A 3 -19.37 -28.29 -2.87
N SER A 4 -18.46 -28.07 -1.93
CA SER A 4 -18.40 -26.85 -1.12
C SER A 4 -16.96 -26.38 -1.12
N GLY A 5 -16.62 -25.51 -2.08
CA GLY A 5 -15.29 -24.93 -2.17
C GLY A 5 -14.91 -24.40 -3.54
N ILE A 6 -15.75 -23.62 -4.21
CA ILE A 6 -15.22 -22.68 -5.22
C ILE A 6 -14.52 -21.56 -4.44
N THR A 7 -13.26 -21.85 -4.20
CA THR A 7 -12.20 -21.08 -3.56
C THR A 7 -12.22 -19.60 -3.95
N VAL A 8 -12.40 -18.71 -2.99
CA VAL A 8 -12.17 -17.25 -3.15
C VAL A 8 -10.81 -16.94 -3.82
N PHE A 9 -9.82 -17.83 -3.66
CA PHE A 9 -8.52 -17.77 -4.33
C PHE A 9 -8.59 -17.84 -5.87
N SER A 10 -9.42 -18.69 -6.47
CA SER A 10 -9.48 -18.82 -7.94
C SER A 10 -10.13 -17.59 -8.59
N ILE A 11 -11.15 -17.01 -7.97
CA ILE A 11 -11.79 -15.77 -8.46
C ILE A 11 -10.82 -14.58 -8.35
N SER A 12 -10.07 -14.50 -7.25
CA SER A 12 -9.11 -13.41 -7.02
C SER A 12 -7.94 -13.39 -8.02
N GLY A 13 -7.48 -14.58 -8.46
CA GLY A 13 -6.45 -14.71 -9.49
C GLY A 13 -6.97 -14.40 -10.89
N LEU A 14 -8.19 -14.84 -11.21
CA LEU A 14 -8.85 -14.55 -12.48
C LEU A 14 -9.12 -13.05 -12.66
N SER A 15 -9.65 -12.37 -11.63
CA SER A 15 -9.91 -10.94 -11.70
C SER A 15 -8.61 -10.12 -11.86
N TYR A 16 -7.54 -10.53 -11.18
CA TYR A 16 -6.21 -9.92 -11.34
C TYR A 16 -5.65 -10.13 -12.75
N GLY A 17 -5.82 -11.34 -13.30
CA GLY A 17 -5.47 -11.65 -14.69
C GLY A 17 -6.22 -10.80 -15.72
N ILE A 18 -7.53 -10.62 -15.53
CA ILE A 18 -8.37 -9.79 -16.43
C ILE A 18 -7.95 -8.32 -16.38
N ALA A 19 -7.73 -7.77 -15.18
CA ALA A 19 -7.27 -6.38 -15.04
C ALA A 19 -5.95 -6.17 -15.80
N ARG A 20 -4.98 -7.07 -15.59
CA ARG A 20 -3.69 -7.01 -16.30
C ARG A 20 -3.86 -7.17 -17.82
N TYR A 21 -4.68 -8.12 -18.26
CA TYR A 21 -4.94 -8.35 -19.68
C TYR A 21 -5.50 -7.09 -20.36
N ASN A 22 -6.52 -6.46 -19.76
CA ASN A 22 -7.14 -5.26 -20.31
C ASN A 22 -6.13 -4.09 -20.43
N ILE A 23 -5.29 -3.92 -19.41
CA ILE A 23 -4.24 -2.88 -19.39
C ILE A 23 -3.20 -3.13 -20.49
N GLU A 24 -2.79 -4.38 -20.70
CA GLU A 24 -1.80 -4.76 -21.73
C GLU A 24 -2.33 -4.59 -23.16
N GLN A 25 -3.64 -4.73 -23.38
CA GLN A 25 -4.25 -4.45 -24.68
C GLN A 25 -4.41 -2.94 -24.91
N ALA A 26 -4.89 -2.21 -23.90
CA ALA A 26 -5.14 -0.77 -24.02
C ALA A 26 -3.84 0.06 -24.08
N LYS A 27 -2.76 -0.42 -23.45
CA LYS A 27 -1.46 0.26 -23.30
C LYS A 27 -1.58 1.76 -23.05
N PRO A 28 -2.28 2.19 -21.98
CA PRO A 28 -2.41 3.60 -21.68
C PRO A 28 -1.02 4.26 -21.55
N ASN A 29 -0.93 5.52 -21.99
CA ASN A 29 0.29 6.33 -21.84
C ASN A 29 0.57 6.64 -20.36
N LYS A 30 1.66 7.36 -20.08
CA LYS A 30 2.12 7.63 -18.71
C LYS A 30 1.03 8.30 -17.86
N GLU A 31 0.46 9.39 -18.35
CA GLU A 31 -0.55 10.18 -17.65
C GLU A 31 -1.83 9.36 -17.44
N ARG A 32 -2.35 8.73 -18.51
CA ARG A 32 -3.58 7.94 -18.44
C ARG A 32 -3.44 6.75 -17.50
N THR A 33 -2.26 6.13 -17.45
CA THR A 33 -1.99 5.02 -16.51
C THR A 33 -2.12 5.48 -15.07
N LEU A 34 -1.53 6.63 -14.73
CA LEU A 34 -1.61 7.18 -13.38
C LEU A 34 -3.03 7.60 -13.02
N THR A 35 -3.73 8.28 -13.94
CA THR A 35 -5.13 8.67 -13.74
C THR A 35 -6.00 7.46 -13.44
N LEU A 36 -5.92 6.41 -14.27
CA LEU A 36 -6.69 5.18 -14.05
C LEU A 36 -6.33 4.49 -12.74
N ALA A 37 -5.05 4.54 -12.33
CA ALA A 37 -4.60 3.93 -11.08
C ALA A 37 -5.24 4.63 -9.87
N ASN A 38 -5.19 5.96 -9.85
CA ASN A 38 -5.78 6.78 -8.79
C ASN A 38 -7.30 6.63 -8.76
N GLU A 39 -7.97 6.68 -9.92
CA GLU A 39 -9.41 6.45 -10.00
C GLU A 39 -9.83 5.05 -9.48
N ALA A 40 -9.03 4.02 -9.77
CA ALA A 40 -9.26 2.68 -9.23
C ALA A 40 -9.04 2.63 -7.72
N TYR A 41 -8.00 3.30 -7.23
CA TYR A 41 -7.69 3.43 -5.81
C TYR A 41 -8.84 4.12 -5.05
N ASP A 42 -9.35 5.23 -5.56
CA ASP A 42 -10.45 6.00 -4.97
C ASP A 42 -11.76 5.19 -4.90
N ARG A 43 -11.96 4.25 -5.84
CA ARG A 43 -13.07 3.29 -5.83
C ARG A 43 -12.82 2.07 -4.94
N ASN A 44 -11.69 2.01 -4.23
CA ASN A 44 -11.21 0.85 -3.47
C ASN A 44 -10.99 -0.41 -4.32
N ASP A 45 -10.88 -0.28 -5.64
CA ASP A 45 -10.46 -1.36 -6.53
C ASP A 45 -8.93 -1.49 -6.49
N TYR A 46 -8.43 -1.94 -5.33
CA TYR A 46 -7.00 -2.08 -5.08
C TYR A 46 -6.32 -3.12 -5.97
N ARG A 47 -7.09 -4.02 -6.60
CA ARG A 47 -6.56 -4.99 -7.58
C ARG A 47 -6.22 -4.29 -8.90
N ALA A 48 -7.13 -3.48 -9.43
CA ALA A 48 -6.84 -2.67 -10.62
C ALA A 48 -5.79 -1.61 -10.31
N ALA A 49 -5.90 -0.92 -9.17
CA ALA A 49 -4.96 0.11 -8.75
C ALA A 49 -3.53 -0.45 -8.66
N SER A 50 -3.32 -1.56 -7.95
CA SER A 50 -2.00 -2.18 -7.84
C SER A 50 -1.42 -2.61 -9.19
N SER A 51 -2.24 -3.08 -10.12
CA SER A 51 -1.81 -3.45 -11.48
C SER A 51 -1.35 -2.23 -12.29
N LEU A 52 -2.10 -1.14 -12.21
CA LEU A 52 -1.80 0.12 -12.92
C LEU A 52 -0.59 0.83 -12.31
N TYR A 53 -0.48 0.91 -10.98
CA TYR A 53 0.70 1.46 -10.31
C TYR A 53 1.96 0.66 -10.62
N LYS A 54 1.88 -0.68 -10.58
CA LYS A 54 3.02 -1.53 -10.98
C LYS A 54 3.45 -1.22 -12.41
N ARG A 55 2.52 -1.12 -13.35
CA ARG A 55 2.85 -0.76 -14.73
C ARG A 55 3.48 0.62 -14.82
N TYR A 56 2.99 1.62 -14.09
CA TYR A 56 3.58 2.96 -14.08
C TYR A 56 5.05 2.92 -13.65
N ILE A 57 5.34 2.20 -12.56
CA ILE A 57 6.69 2.01 -12.02
C ILE A 57 7.60 1.29 -13.03
N ASP A 58 7.12 0.20 -13.63
CA ASP A 58 7.93 -0.64 -14.52
C ASP A 58 8.22 0.02 -15.87
N ILE A 59 7.25 0.74 -16.44
CA ILE A 59 7.31 1.20 -17.84
C ILE A 59 7.73 2.67 -17.95
N PHE A 60 7.39 3.50 -16.96
CA PHE A 60 7.54 4.96 -17.11
C PHE A 60 8.45 5.61 -16.08
N ASP A 61 8.27 5.30 -14.79
CA ASP A 61 9.02 5.98 -13.73
C ASP A 61 9.12 5.15 -12.46
N LYS A 62 10.24 4.44 -12.35
CA LYS A 62 10.58 3.60 -11.19
C LYS A 62 10.95 4.39 -9.94
N THR A 63 11.04 5.72 -10.02
CA THR A 63 11.52 6.59 -8.94
C THR A 63 10.41 7.46 -8.34
N ASN A 64 9.19 7.40 -8.88
CA ASN A 64 8.07 8.15 -8.35
C ASN A 64 7.61 7.59 -6.99
N VAL A 65 8.10 8.23 -5.91
CA VAL A 65 7.87 7.82 -4.53
C VAL A 65 6.39 7.80 -4.15
N SER A 66 5.58 8.77 -4.62
CA SER A 66 4.14 8.80 -4.34
C SER A 66 3.45 7.54 -4.90
N VAL A 67 3.76 7.20 -6.15
CA VAL A 67 3.21 6.00 -6.80
C VAL A 67 3.66 4.72 -6.09
N MET A 68 4.92 4.66 -5.63
CA MET A 68 5.41 3.53 -4.85
C MET A 68 4.67 3.38 -3.50
N ILE A 69 4.31 4.49 -2.85
CA ILE A 69 3.54 4.47 -1.60
C ILE A 69 2.13 3.90 -1.85
N ASP A 70 1.42 4.44 -2.86
CA ASP A 70 0.06 4.00 -3.18
C ASP A 70 0.04 2.56 -3.67
N TYR A 71 1.07 2.13 -4.40
CA TYR A 71 1.28 0.73 -4.77
C TYR A 71 1.45 -0.15 -3.54
N GLY A 72 2.32 0.23 -2.61
CA GLY A 72 2.58 -0.51 -1.38
C GLY A 72 1.31 -0.70 -0.52
N TYR A 73 0.50 0.36 -0.38
CA TYR A 73 -0.77 0.28 0.33
C TYR A 73 -1.83 -0.53 -0.43
N SER A 74 -1.90 -0.40 -1.77
CA SER A 74 -2.78 -1.22 -2.60
C SER A 74 -2.45 -2.71 -2.48
N LEU A 75 -1.16 -3.07 -2.44
CA LEU A 75 -0.71 -4.44 -2.22
C LEU A 75 -1.20 -5.00 -0.88
N HIS A 76 -1.14 -4.20 0.19
CA HIS A 76 -1.69 -4.61 1.48
C HIS A 76 -3.19 -4.94 1.40
N ASN A 77 -3.99 -4.06 0.80
CA ASN A 77 -5.44 -4.24 0.70
C ASN A 77 -5.86 -5.46 -0.12
N ILE A 78 -4.99 -6.00 -0.97
CA ILE A 78 -5.23 -7.25 -1.72
C ILE A 78 -4.59 -8.49 -1.06
N GLY A 79 -4.12 -8.36 0.19
CA GLY A 79 -3.55 -9.46 0.98
C GLY A 79 -2.04 -9.66 0.81
N ARG A 80 -1.36 -8.85 -0.01
CA ARG A 80 0.08 -8.93 -0.28
C ARG A 80 0.88 -7.96 0.61
N SER A 81 0.59 -8.01 1.91
CA SER A 81 1.11 -7.05 2.89
C SER A 81 2.64 -7.03 2.97
N ASP A 82 3.29 -8.19 2.92
CA ASP A 82 4.74 -8.27 3.05
C ASP A 82 5.44 -7.63 1.83
N GLU A 83 4.92 -7.82 0.62
CA GLU A 83 5.39 -7.12 -0.56
C GLU A 83 5.17 -5.61 -0.45
N GLY A 84 3.97 -5.18 0.02
CA GLY A 84 3.68 -3.77 0.23
C GLY A 84 4.66 -3.11 1.20
N ILE A 85 4.95 -3.77 2.33
CA ILE A 85 5.97 -3.33 3.28
C ILE A 85 7.36 -3.29 2.65
N GLN A 86 7.75 -4.27 1.82
CA GLN A 86 9.05 -4.25 1.13
C GLN A 86 9.18 -3.06 0.19
N ILE A 87 8.14 -2.71 -0.58
CA ILE A 87 8.12 -1.52 -1.42
C ILE A 87 8.32 -0.28 -0.56
N LEU A 88 7.56 -0.11 0.52
CA LEU A 88 7.69 1.04 1.42
C LEU A 88 9.06 1.09 2.11
N LYS A 89 9.63 -0.07 2.48
CA LYS A 89 10.98 -0.19 3.04
C LYS A 89 12.07 0.23 2.05
N SER A 90 11.84 0.03 0.75
CA SER A 90 12.78 0.50 -0.28
C SER A 90 12.82 2.03 -0.37
N ILE A 91 11.70 2.71 -0.10
CA ILE A 91 11.62 4.18 -0.05
C ILE A 91 12.45 4.70 1.12
N ILE A 92 12.22 4.19 2.33
CA ILE A 92 12.93 4.64 3.54
C ILE A 92 14.44 4.32 3.51
N SER A 93 14.89 3.40 2.65
CA SER A 93 16.32 3.13 2.47
C SER A 93 17.05 4.29 1.80
N LYS A 94 16.33 5.12 1.04
CA LYS A 94 16.82 6.31 0.34
C LYS A 94 16.39 7.60 1.04
N GLU A 95 15.16 7.62 1.55
CA GLU A 95 14.52 8.75 2.22
C GLU A 95 14.11 8.33 3.63
N SER A 96 15.10 8.26 4.53
CA SER A 96 14.90 7.72 5.89
C SER A 96 13.85 8.46 6.71
N ASN A 97 13.54 9.71 6.34
CA ASN A 97 12.54 10.60 6.95
C ASN A 97 11.21 10.69 6.18
N ASN A 98 10.98 9.86 5.16
CA ASN A 98 9.73 9.90 4.40
C ASN A 98 8.52 9.54 5.27
N ALA A 99 7.78 10.57 5.67
CA ALA A 99 6.67 10.50 6.60
C ALA A 99 5.57 9.52 6.16
N PHE A 100 5.19 9.59 4.88
CA PHE A 100 4.13 8.77 4.30
C PHE A 100 4.51 7.29 4.26
N ALA A 101 5.75 6.96 3.87
CA ALA A 101 6.21 5.57 3.85
C ALA A 101 6.27 4.99 5.27
N LEU A 102 6.83 5.73 6.23
CA LEU A 102 6.88 5.32 7.64
C LEU A 102 5.48 5.08 8.21
N PHE A 103 4.56 6.02 7.97
CA PHE A 103 3.17 5.94 8.44
C PHE A 103 2.42 4.77 7.81
N ASN A 104 2.55 4.55 6.49
CA ASN A 104 1.89 3.42 5.83
C ASN A 104 2.41 2.07 6.31
N ILE A 105 3.72 1.93 6.59
CA ILE A 105 4.24 0.70 7.20
C ILE A 105 3.58 0.46 8.57
N ALA A 106 3.48 1.50 9.40
CA ALA A 106 2.81 1.42 10.69
C ALA A 106 1.33 1.00 10.56
N VAL A 107 0.58 1.64 9.64
CA VAL A 107 -0.83 1.34 9.37
C VAL A 107 -1.00 -0.13 8.95
N ILE A 108 -0.13 -0.63 8.06
CA ILE A 108 -0.19 -2.03 7.61
C ILE A 108 0.02 -2.99 8.79
N TYR A 109 1.02 -2.76 9.65
CA TYR A 109 1.22 -3.60 10.84
C TYR A 109 0.03 -3.51 11.80
N TYR A 110 -0.53 -2.31 12.00
CA TYR A 110 -1.69 -2.10 12.85
C TYR A 110 -2.93 -2.85 12.34
N GLN A 111 -3.21 -2.78 11.04
CA GLN A 111 -4.30 -3.50 10.37
C GLN A 111 -4.11 -5.02 10.46
N ARG A 112 -2.86 -5.51 10.44
CA ARG A 112 -2.48 -6.91 10.70
C ARG A 112 -2.57 -7.33 12.17
N LYS A 113 -3.01 -6.45 13.08
CA LYS A 113 -3.04 -6.65 14.54
C LYS A 113 -1.65 -6.86 15.16
N ASP A 114 -0.58 -6.57 14.42
CA ASP A 114 0.78 -6.54 14.94
C ASP A 114 1.06 -5.18 15.57
N VAL A 115 0.48 -4.98 16.76
CA VAL A 115 0.58 -3.73 17.52
C VAL A 115 2.02 -3.43 17.89
N THR A 116 2.86 -4.45 18.10
CA THR A 116 4.27 -4.30 18.45
C THR A 116 5.03 -3.61 17.33
N ASN A 117 4.96 -4.12 16.10
CA ASN A 117 5.61 -3.48 14.97
C ASN A 117 4.95 -2.14 14.62
N ALA A 118 3.63 -2.03 14.71
CA ALA A 118 2.93 -0.77 14.48
C ALA A 118 3.50 0.36 15.36
N LYS A 119 3.69 0.11 16.66
CA LYS A 119 4.30 1.07 17.60
C LYS A 119 5.71 1.47 17.18
N ILE A 120 6.56 0.52 16.80
CA ILE A 120 7.93 0.79 16.35
C ILE A 120 7.93 1.78 15.18
N TRP A 121 7.09 1.54 14.17
CA TRP A 121 7.04 2.38 12.97
C TRP A 121 6.35 3.73 13.22
N LEU A 122 5.32 3.79 14.07
CA LEU A 122 4.71 5.05 14.49
C LEU A 122 5.70 5.91 15.29
N THR A 123 6.48 5.32 16.18
CA THR A 123 7.51 6.05 16.93
C THR A 123 8.55 6.63 15.99
N LYS A 124 9.06 5.84 15.04
CA LYS A 124 9.97 6.33 14.01
C LYS A 124 9.32 7.47 13.21
N CYS A 125 8.08 7.28 12.76
CA CYS A 125 7.32 8.31 12.06
C CYS A 125 7.21 9.62 12.88
N SER A 126 6.89 9.55 14.18
CA SER A 126 6.76 10.75 15.02
C SER A 126 8.07 11.52 15.24
N GLN A 127 9.21 10.82 15.26
CA GLN A 127 10.51 11.40 15.61
C GLN A 127 11.30 11.91 14.41
N THR A 128 11.16 11.25 13.25
CA THR A 128 12.04 11.48 12.10
C THR A 128 11.31 11.98 10.87
N SER A 129 9.99 12.16 10.90
CA SER A 129 9.20 12.55 9.73
C SER A 129 9.48 13.98 9.26
N SER A 130 9.53 14.16 7.93
CA SER A 130 9.59 15.46 7.26
C SER A 130 8.27 16.24 7.25
N SER A 131 7.15 15.63 7.69
CA SER A 131 5.82 16.23 7.72
C SER A 131 5.27 16.31 9.15
N PRO A 132 5.15 17.53 9.74
CA PRO A 132 4.62 17.71 11.10
C PRO A 132 3.20 17.17 11.29
N GLU A 133 2.34 17.28 10.28
CA GLU A 133 0.95 16.78 10.34
C GLU A 133 0.91 15.24 10.51
N ILE A 134 1.73 14.53 9.73
CA ILE A 134 1.79 13.06 9.81
C ILE A 134 2.47 12.63 11.11
N SER A 135 3.48 13.36 11.57
CA SER A 135 4.08 13.14 12.89
C SER A 135 3.04 13.24 13.99
N GLN A 136 2.19 14.27 13.95
CA GLN A 136 1.15 14.47 14.95
C GLN A 136 0.08 13.37 14.91
N LYS A 137 -0.32 12.93 13.70
CA LYS A 137 -1.20 11.76 13.52
C LYS A 137 -0.58 10.50 14.14
N ALA A 138 0.71 10.26 13.92
CA ALA A 138 1.40 9.12 14.51
C ALA A 138 1.43 9.18 16.05
N ILE A 139 1.63 10.36 16.64
CA ILE A 139 1.58 10.59 18.09
C ILE A 139 0.18 10.29 18.64
N SER A 140 -0.88 10.75 17.97
CA SER A 140 -2.27 10.48 18.39
C SER A 140 -2.53 8.97 18.51
N ILE A 141 -2.18 8.22 17.46
CA ILE A 141 -2.36 6.76 17.43
C ILE A 141 -1.52 6.08 18.51
N LEU A 142 -0.29 6.55 18.76
CA LEU A 142 0.55 6.00 19.84
C LEU A 142 -0.10 6.17 21.22
N ASN A 143 -0.70 7.32 21.49
CA ASN A 143 -1.38 7.58 22.76
C ASN A 143 -2.62 6.69 22.94
N GLU A 144 -3.43 6.53 21.88
CA GLU A 144 -4.57 5.61 21.88
C GLU A 144 -4.14 4.16 22.14
N LEU A 145 -3.03 3.73 21.53
CA LEU A 145 -2.49 2.39 21.76
C LEU A 145 -1.88 2.17 23.15
N GLN A 146 -1.64 3.24 23.92
CA GLN A 146 -1.17 3.16 25.30
C GLN A 146 -2.34 3.13 26.29
N SER A 147 -3.42 3.86 26.02
CA SER A 147 -4.61 3.87 26.89
C SER A 147 -5.37 2.54 26.89
N ILE A 148 -5.32 1.76 25.81
CA ILE A 148 -5.96 0.42 25.72
C ILE A 148 -5.33 -0.61 26.69
N LYS A 149 -4.14 -0.35 27.24
CA LYS A 149 -3.46 -1.26 28.18
C LYS A 149 -3.79 -1.00 29.67
N GLN A 150 -4.63 -0.02 29.98
CA GLN A 150 -5.12 0.26 31.34
C GLN A 150 -6.55 -0.24 31.50
#